data_AF-A0A2S4PKM6-F1
#
_entry.id   AF-A0A2S4PKM6-F1
#
_cell.length_a   1.000
_cell.length_b   1.000
_cell.length_c   1.000
_cell.angle_alpha   90.00
_cell.angle_beta   90.00
_cell.angle_gamma   90.00
#
_symmetry.space_group_name_H-M   'P 1'
#
loop_
_entity.id
_entity.type
_entity.pdbx_description
1 polymer ?
#
loop_
_entity_poly.entity_id
_entity_poly.type
_entity_poly.pdbx_seq_one_letter_code
_entity_poly.pdbx_strand_id
1 'polypeptide(L)'
;MLILTAALYVILLSILGGSKTAHADREANQDAFGVTDYGFQCFDRVYPKYAIYAAAKRYCDLTNRQQNSRYLGSKHTGYRNRFYFRTIGGDIDNIVNEPWNTLLPILQDGTLYPFEVKPELRLVKNSAGEMVRIDPGPDRLIIDLECNIIGAFSDLDYKTDPAKARVQTCTILESMEDNVRPLVSSSSPSS
;
A
#
# COMPACT_ATOMS: atom_id res chain seq x y z
N MET A 1 -55.24 29.30 -14.94
CA MET A 1 -54.67 28.17 -14.18
C MET A 1 -53.46 27.50 -14.87
N LEU A 2 -52.77 28.18 -15.79
CA LEU A 2 -51.59 27.65 -16.53
C LEU A 2 -50.27 28.36 -16.19
N ILE A 3 -50.36 29.51 -15.50
CA ILE A 3 -49.21 30.36 -15.16
C ILE A 3 -48.54 29.90 -13.85
N LEU A 4 -49.32 29.29 -12.94
CA LEU A 4 -48.83 28.84 -11.63
C LEU A 4 -47.90 27.61 -11.73
N THR A 5 -48.10 26.77 -12.75
CA THR A 5 -47.32 25.54 -12.98
C THR A 5 -45.95 25.80 -13.61
N ALA A 6 -45.84 26.83 -14.45
CA ALA A 6 -44.57 27.19 -15.09
C ALA A 6 -43.57 27.81 -14.10
N ALA A 7 -44.05 28.65 -13.17
CA ALA A 7 -43.20 29.28 -12.17
C ALA A 7 -42.57 28.28 -11.18
N LEU A 8 -43.31 27.22 -10.82
CA LEU A 8 -42.83 26.17 -9.93
C LEU A 8 -41.67 25.37 -10.55
N TYR A 9 -41.72 25.13 -11.87
CA TYR A 9 -40.70 24.37 -12.60
C TYR A 9 -39.35 25.11 -12.70
N VAL A 10 -39.37 26.44 -12.85
CA VAL A 10 -38.16 27.26 -12.95
C VAL A 10 -37.43 27.35 -11.60
N ILE A 11 -38.18 27.41 -10.50
CA ILE A 11 -37.61 27.43 -9.13
C ILE A 11 -36.97 26.07 -8.80
N LEU A 12 -37.61 24.96 -9.16
CA LEU A 12 -37.07 23.60 -8.95
C LEU A 12 -35.77 23.35 -9.75
N LEU A 13 -35.67 23.85 -10.99
CA LEU A 13 -34.45 23.73 -11.80
C LEU A 13 -33.28 24.56 -11.24
N SER A 14 -33.57 25.69 -10.60
CA SER A 14 -32.56 26.56 -10.01
C SER A 14 -31.91 25.95 -8.75
N ILE A 15 -32.63 25.08 -8.04
CA ILE A 15 -32.12 24.38 -6.86
C ILE A 15 -31.31 23.13 -7.25
N LEU A 16 -31.59 22.52 -8.42
CA LEU A 16 -30.84 21.36 -8.91
C LEU A 16 -29.49 21.71 -9.54
N GLY A 17 -29.26 22.98 -9.94
CA GLY A 17 -27.99 23.43 -10.52
C GLY A 17 -26.96 23.95 -9.51
N GLY A 18 -27.33 24.09 -8.24
CA GLY A 18 -26.58 24.88 -7.25
C GLY A 18 -25.77 24.09 -6.22
N SER A 19 -25.32 22.87 -6.52
CA SER A 19 -24.50 22.12 -5.55
C SER A 19 -23.52 21.20 -6.25
N LYS A 20 -22.29 21.70 -6.51
CA LYS A 20 -21.04 20.92 -6.68
C LYS A 20 -19.81 21.80 -6.94
N THR A 21 -19.62 22.85 -6.15
CA THR A 21 -18.29 23.49 -6.02
C THR A 21 -18.12 23.93 -4.57
N ALA A 22 -18.03 22.97 -3.67
CA ALA A 22 -17.67 23.22 -2.28
C ALA A 22 -16.46 22.34 -1.96
N HIS A 23 -15.35 23.00 -1.64
CA HIS A 23 -14.15 22.47 -1.00
C HIS A 23 -13.28 21.50 -1.81
N ALA A 24 -12.46 22.06 -2.70
CA ALA A 24 -11.15 21.51 -3.00
C ALA A 24 -10.09 22.30 -2.20
N ASP A 25 -10.29 22.41 -0.88
CA ASP A 25 -9.18 22.72 0.01
C ASP A 25 -8.30 21.46 0.07
N ARG A 26 -7.18 21.54 -0.64
CA ARG A 26 -6.24 20.46 -0.96
C ARG A 26 -5.53 19.87 0.28
N GLU A 27 -5.85 20.35 1.48
CA GLU A 27 -5.22 19.95 2.75
C GLU A 27 -5.99 18.88 3.55
N ALA A 28 -7.16 18.41 3.10
CA ALA A 28 -7.91 17.38 3.83
C ALA A 28 -8.46 16.22 2.98
N ASN A 29 -8.31 16.25 1.65
CA ASN A 29 -8.74 15.17 0.77
C ASN A 29 -7.68 14.07 0.65
N GLN A 30 -7.28 13.48 1.78
CA GLN A 30 -6.99 12.05 1.73
C GLN A 30 -8.34 11.40 1.52
N ASP A 31 -8.66 11.03 0.28
CA ASP A 31 -9.76 10.11 0.05
C ASP A 31 -9.52 8.86 0.94
N ALA A 32 -10.58 8.10 1.27
CA ALA A 32 -10.51 6.87 2.07
C ALA A 32 -9.44 5.84 1.64
N PHE A 33 -8.78 6.07 0.51
CA PHE A 33 -7.71 5.30 -0.09
C PHE A 33 -6.26 5.78 0.22
N GLY A 34 -6.04 6.80 1.05
CA GLY A 34 -4.73 7.09 1.69
C GLY A 34 -3.83 8.12 1.00
N VAL A 35 -2.50 8.01 1.19
CA VAL A 35 -1.48 9.03 0.82
C VAL A 35 -1.17 9.17 -0.68
N THR A 36 -1.85 8.41 -1.55
CA THR A 36 -1.57 8.39 -2.99
C THR A 36 -2.83 8.50 -3.84
N ASP A 37 -2.72 9.21 -4.95
CA ASP A 37 -3.79 9.35 -5.94
C ASP A 37 -3.79 8.25 -7.01
N TYR A 38 -2.63 7.67 -7.34
CA TYR A 38 -2.50 6.60 -8.33
C TYR A 38 -1.86 5.30 -7.84
N GLY A 39 -0.90 5.33 -6.92
CA GLY A 39 -0.23 4.14 -6.39
C GLY A 39 1.19 4.37 -5.89
N PHE A 40 1.95 3.28 -5.76
CA PHE A 40 3.37 3.33 -5.40
C PHE A 40 4.24 2.72 -6.50
N GLN A 41 5.42 3.30 -6.71
CA GLN A 41 6.47 2.70 -7.51
C GLN A 41 7.64 2.27 -6.62
N CYS A 42 7.88 0.96 -6.55
CA CYS A 42 9.01 0.38 -5.86
C CYS A 42 10.02 -0.14 -6.90
N PHE A 43 11.16 0.55 -7.05
CA PHE A 43 12.09 0.31 -8.16
C PHE A 43 11.42 0.42 -9.54
N ASP A 44 11.33 -0.71 -10.26
CA ASP A 44 10.73 -0.87 -11.57
C ASP A 44 9.28 -1.39 -11.51
N ARG A 45 8.75 -1.65 -10.31
CA ARG A 45 7.41 -2.21 -10.09
C ARG A 45 6.42 -1.13 -9.70
N VAL A 46 5.27 -1.15 -10.36
CA VAL A 46 4.18 -0.20 -10.13
C VAL A 46 3.01 -0.93 -9.49
N TYR A 47 2.59 -0.44 -8.34
CA TYR A 47 1.48 -0.96 -7.56
C TYR A 47 0.32 0.05 -7.59
N PRO A 48 -0.69 -0.16 -8.44
CA PRO A 48 -1.78 0.79 -8.59
C PRO A 48 -2.66 0.84 -7.34
N LYS A 49 -3.28 1.99 -7.11
CA LYS A 49 -4.08 2.34 -5.93
C LYS A 49 -5.15 1.30 -5.60
N TYR A 50 -5.85 0.79 -6.61
CA TYR A 50 -6.88 -0.23 -6.41
C TYR A 50 -6.31 -1.54 -5.86
N ALA A 51 -5.09 -1.93 -6.28
CA ALA A 51 -4.46 -3.17 -5.85
C ALA A 51 -3.97 -3.05 -4.40
N ILE A 52 -3.29 -1.95 -4.06
CA ILE A 52 -2.83 -1.69 -2.69
C ILE A 52 -3.99 -1.52 -1.71
N TYR A 53 -5.11 -0.94 -2.15
CA TYR A 53 -6.29 -0.79 -1.31
C TYR A 53 -7.00 -2.11 -1.06
N ALA A 54 -7.24 -2.89 -2.13
CA ALA A 54 -7.80 -4.23 -2.00
C ALA A 54 -6.93 -5.10 -1.07
N ALA A 55 -5.61 -4.89 -1.15
CA ALA A 55 -4.64 -5.53 -0.29
C ALA A 55 -4.80 -5.18 1.19
N ALA A 56 -4.73 -3.89 1.52
CA ALA A 56 -4.89 -3.40 2.89
C ALA A 56 -6.26 -3.78 3.48
N LYS A 57 -7.33 -3.58 2.72
CA LYS A 57 -8.69 -3.88 3.15
C LYS A 57 -8.87 -5.36 3.52
N ARG A 58 -8.39 -6.28 2.68
CA ARG A 58 -8.51 -7.72 2.95
C ARG A 58 -7.78 -8.11 4.23
N TYR A 59 -6.60 -7.54 4.47
CA TYR A 59 -5.85 -7.77 5.70
C TYR A 59 -6.61 -7.26 6.93
N CYS A 60 -7.14 -6.05 6.84
CA CYS A 60 -7.93 -5.45 7.90
C CYS A 60 -9.22 -6.18 8.21
N ASP A 61 -9.97 -6.62 7.19
CA ASP A 61 -11.17 -7.43 7.37
C ASP A 61 -10.86 -8.75 8.11
N LEU A 62 -9.73 -9.38 7.80
CA LEU A 62 -9.32 -10.64 8.43
C LEU A 62 -8.79 -10.44 9.85
N THR A 63 -8.00 -9.40 10.08
CA THR A 63 -7.47 -9.11 11.42
C THR A 63 -8.54 -8.59 12.39
N ASN A 64 -9.55 -7.87 11.91
CA ASN A 64 -10.72 -7.47 12.70
C ASN A 64 -11.53 -8.68 13.20
N ARG A 65 -11.59 -9.74 12.39
CA ARG A 65 -12.28 -10.99 12.75
C ARG A 65 -11.45 -11.88 13.66
N GLN A 66 -10.13 -11.77 13.59
CA GLN A 66 -9.17 -12.58 14.35
C GLN A 66 -8.29 -11.66 15.21
N GLN A 67 -8.81 -11.22 16.36
CA GLN A 67 -8.16 -10.23 17.25
C GLN A 67 -6.70 -10.55 17.63
N ASN A 68 -6.25 -11.80 17.52
CA ASN A 68 -4.88 -12.22 17.84
C ASN A 68 -3.89 -12.20 16.65
N SER A 69 -4.36 -11.97 15.42
CA SER A 69 -3.51 -12.02 14.21
C SER A 69 -2.61 -10.79 14.04
N ARG A 70 -3.00 -9.63 14.60
CA ARG A 70 -2.25 -8.37 14.52
C ARG A 70 -0.88 -8.41 15.21
N TYR A 71 -0.68 -9.35 16.14
CA TYR A 71 0.53 -9.48 16.95
C TYR A 71 1.41 -10.67 16.57
N LEU A 72 1.10 -11.35 15.45
CA LEU A 72 1.93 -12.46 15.00
C LEU A 72 3.34 -11.96 14.70
N GLY A 73 4.35 -12.58 15.29
CA GLY A 73 5.75 -12.28 14.97
C GLY A 73 6.18 -12.88 13.63
N SER A 74 7.37 -12.50 13.15
CA SER A 74 7.91 -12.89 11.84
C SER A 74 7.91 -14.40 11.56
N LYS A 75 8.16 -15.22 12.60
CA LYS A 75 8.10 -16.69 12.50
C LYS A 75 6.71 -17.21 12.14
N HIS A 76 5.66 -16.55 12.65
CA HIS A 76 4.26 -16.94 12.42
C HIS A 76 3.70 -16.34 11.13
N THR A 77 4.21 -15.19 10.71
CA THR A 77 3.81 -14.59 9.44
C THR A 77 4.63 -15.13 8.27
N GLY A 78 5.79 -15.74 8.51
CA GLY A 78 6.68 -16.24 7.46
C GLY A 78 7.41 -15.13 6.70
N TYR A 79 7.44 -13.91 7.23
CA TYR A 79 8.15 -12.76 6.68
C TYR A 79 8.44 -11.73 7.77
N ARG A 80 9.41 -10.83 7.55
CA ARG A 80 9.66 -9.71 8.47
C ARG A 80 8.50 -8.72 8.41
N ASN A 81 7.64 -8.79 9.43
CA ASN A 81 6.40 -8.01 9.49
C ASN A 81 6.47 -6.81 10.46
N ARG A 82 7.59 -6.63 11.14
CA ARG A 82 7.93 -5.51 12.02
C ARG A 82 9.44 -5.27 12.01
N PHE A 83 9.88 -4.04 12.19
CA PHE A 83 11.27 -3.74 12.53
C PHE A 83 11.35 -3.37 14.01
N TYR A 84 12.05 -4.20 14.78
CA TYR A 84 12.30 -3.95 16.20
C TYR A 84 13.57 -3.11 16.43
N PHE A 85 14.39 -2.94 15.38
CA PHE A 85 15.67 -2.25 15.41
C PHE A 85 15.75 -1.25 14.27
N ARG A 86 16.60 -0.23 14.46
CA ARG A 86 16.80 0.90 13.56
C ARG A 86 16.93 0.46 12.10
N THR A 87 16.00 0.92 11.27
CA THR A 87 16.14 0.91 9.81
C THR A 87 17.17 1.96 9.38
N ILE A 88 17.75 1.76 8.20
CA ILE A 88 18.58 2.75 7.53
C ILE A 88 17.98 2.94 6.15
N GLY A 89 17.33 4.07 5.90
CA GLY A 89 16.65 4.27 4.61
C GLY A 89 16.07 5.66 4.33
N GLY A 90 16.25 6.65 5.21
CA GLY A 90 15.77 8.01 5.00
C GLY A 90 14.50 8.33 5.80
N ASP A 91 13.64 9.20 5.29
CA ASP A 91 12.51 9.81 6.03
C ASP A 91 11.48 8.79 6.55
N ILE A 92 11.48 7.57 6.01
CA ILE A 92 10.54 6.51 6.41
C ILE A 92 10.97 5.80 7.70
N ASP A 93 12.17 6.05 8.21
CA ASP A 93 12.71 5.39 9.41
C ASP A 93 11.79 5.60 10.62
N ASN A 94 11.20 6.78 10.79
CA ASN A 94 10.29 7.03 11.91
C ASN A 94 8.98 6.22 11.77
N ILE A 95 8.45 6.13 10.57
CA ILE A 95 7.17 5.47 10.27
C ILE A 95 7.30 3.94 10.38
N VAL A 96 8.38 3.39 9.85
CA VAL A 96 8.62 1.94 9.81
C VAL A 96 8.95 1.38 11.20
N ASN A 97 9.60 2.18 12.06
CA ASN A 97 9.95 1.78 13.41
C ASN A 97 8.84 2.00 14.43
N GLU A 98 7.67 2.52 14.04
CA GLU A 98 6.53 2.59 14.95
C GLU A 98 6.02 1.18 15.26
N PRO A 99 5.94 0.79 16.55
CA PRO A 99 5.67 -0.59 16.94
C PRO A 99 4.25 -1.06 16.61
N TRP A 100 3.37 -0.12 16.25
CA TRP A 100 1.97 -0.36 15.96
C TRP A 100 1.69 -0.56 14.47
N ASN A 101 2.63 -0.16 13.61
CA ASN A 101 2.46 -0.28 12.18
C ASN A 101 2.68 -1.73 11.73
N THR A 102 1.82 -2.18 10.82
CA THR A 102 1.92 -3.49 10.18
C THR A 102 2.62 -3.35 8.84
N LEU A 103 3.54 -4.27 8.57
CA LEU A 103 4.14 -4.42 7.25
C LEU A 103 3.43 -5.54 6.48
N LEU A 104 2.92 -5.25 5.29
CA LEU A 104 2.28 -6.24 4.41
C LEU A 104 3.08 -6.45 3.12
N PRO A 105 3.47 -7.68 2.79
CA PRO A 105 4.12 -7.95 1.52
C PRO A 105 3.15 -7.77 0.34
N ILE A 106 3.63 -7.09 -0.70
CA ILE A 106 2.98 -7.04 -2.03
C ILE A 106 3.84 -7.85 -2.98
N LEU A 107 3.23 -8.79 -3.68
CA LEU A 107 3.92 -9.63 -4.65
C LEU A 107 4.21 -8.84 -5.93
N GLN A 108 5.15 -9.33 -6.73
CA GLN A 108 5.59 -8.66 -7.96
C GLN A 108 4.44 -8.43 -8.97
N ASP A 109 3.44 -9.31 -8.98
CA ASP A 109 2.24 -9.20 -9.81
C ASP A 109 1.17 -8.26 -9.23
N GLY A 110 1.48 -7.57 -8.13
CA GLY A 110 0.57 -6.69 -7.41
C GLY A 110 -0.45 -7.42 -6.53
N THR A 111 -0.41 -8.75 -6.47
CA THR A 111 -1.28 -9.52 -5.60
C THR A 111 -0.80 -9.50 -4.15
N LEU A 112 -1.71 -9.80 -3.24
CA LEU A 112 -1.40 -9.95 -1.83
C LEU A 112 -0.66 -11.25 -1.55
N TYR A 113 0.28 -11.17 -0.63
CA TYR A 113 0.78 -12.37 0.03
C TYR A 113 -0.34 -13.04 0.84
N PRO A 114 -0.55 -14.37 0.73
CA PRO A 114 -1.74 -15.04 1.27
C PRO A 114 -1.65 -15.28 2.79
N PHE A 115 -1.91 -14.23 3.58
CA PHE A 115 -1.75 -14.24 5.03
C PHE A 115 -2.83 -15.06 5.78
N GLU A 116 -3.99 -15.31 5.16
CA GLU A 116 -5.05 -16.16 5.71
C GLU A 116 -4.69 -17.65 5.77
N VAL A 117 -3.70 -18.06 4.97
CA VAL A 117 -3.19 -19.42 4.92
C VAL A 117 -2.06 -19.55 5.94
N LYS A 118 -1.94 -20.69 6.63
CA LYS A 118 -0.77 -20.95 7.50
C LYS A 118 0.53 -20.87 6.68
N PRO A 119 1.63 -20.32 7.21
CA PRO A 119 2.88 -20.16 6.47
C PRO A 119 3.37 -21.45 5.79
N GLU A 120 3.21 -22.60 6.44
CA GLU A 120 3.64 -23.88 5.88
C GLU A 120 2.87 -24.30 4.63
N LEU A 121 1.65 -23.79 4.45
CA LEU A 121 0.72 -24.14 3.37
C LEU A 121 0.71 -23.12 2.22
N ARG A 122 1.50 -22.05 2.30
CA ARG A 122 1.59 -21.01 1.27
C ARG A 122 2.47 -21.48 0.11
N LEU A 123 1.92 -22.38 -0.70
CA LEU A 123 2.62 -23.02 -1.80
C LEU A 123 2.03 -22.62 -3.15
N VAL A 124 2.89 -22.45 -4.14
CA VAL A 124 2.54 -22.20 -5.55
C VAL A 124 3.28 -23.21 -6.43
N LYS A 125 2.67 -23.57 -7.56
CA LYS A 125 3.29 -24.46 -8.55
C LYS A 125 4.26 -23.66 -9.41
N ASN A 126 5.55 -24.01 -9.40
CA ASN A 126 6.56 -23.37 -10.26
C ASN A 126 6.46 -23.87 -11.72
N SER A 127 7.29 -23.31 -12.61
CA SER A 127 7.34 -23.71 -14.03
C SER A 127 7.77 -25.16 -14.26
N ALA A 128 8.50 -25.78 -13.32
CA ALA A 128 8.84 -27.20 -13.32
C ALA A 128 7.72 -28.10 -12.80
N GLY A 129 6.62 -27.52 -12.31
CA GLY A 129 5.48 -28.23 -11.77
C GLY A 129 5.58 -28.62 -10.30
N GLU A 130 6.62 -28.16 -9.60
CA GLU A 130 6.85 -28.44 -8.19
C GLU A 130 6.10 -27.44 -7.30
N MET A 131 5.65 -27.89 -6.12
CA MET A 131 5.05 -27.01 -5.13
C MET A 131 6.14 -26.33 -4.30
N VAL A 132 6.30 -25.03 -4.48
CA VAL A 132 7.31 -24.22 -3.78
C VAL A 132 6.65 -23.17 -2.89
N ARG A 133 7.32 -22.76 -1.82
CA ARG A 133 6.84 -21.65 -0.98
C ARG A 133 6.77 -20.36 -1.79
N ILE A 134 5.71 -19.60 -1.57
CA ILE A 134 5.57 -18.26 -2.15
C ILE A 134 6.61 -17.36 -1.45
N ASP A 135 7.48 -16.74 -2.24
CA ASP A 135 8.40 -15.71 -1.73
C ASP A 135 7.59 -14.42 -1.46
N PRO A 136 7.56 -13.87 -0.23
CA PRO A 136 6.92 -12.59 0.06
C PRO A 136 7.56 -11.41 -0.69
N GLY A 137 8.76 -11.58 -1.27
CA GLY A 137 9.47 -10.53 -1.99
C GLY A 137 9.97 -9.41 -1.09
N PRO A 138 10.57 -8.35 -1.66
CA PRO A 138 11.15 -7.24 -0.90
C PRO A 138 10.12 -6.16 -0.50
N ASP A 139 9.03 -6.00 -1.24
CA ASP A 139 8.18 -4.80 -1.15
C ASP A 139 7.12 -4.93 -0.06
N ARG A 140 6.89 -3.83 0.67
CA ARG A 140 6.02 -3.77 1.83
C ARG A 140 5.12 -2.54 1.78
N LEU A 141 3.84 -2.73 2.04
CA LEU A 141 2.94 -1.65 2.51
C LEU A 141 3.15 -1.43 4.00
N ILE A 142 3.01 -0.18 4.42
CA ILE A 142 2.90 0.21 5.82
C ILE A 142 1.45 0.57 6.10
N ILE A 143 0.87 -0.07 7.10
CA ILE A 143 -0.51 0.13 7.51
C ILE A 143 -0.56 0.47 9.00
N ASP A 144 -1.30 1.51 9.37
CA ASP A 144 -1.53 1.91 10.76
C ASP A 144 -2.59 1.04 11.48
N LEU A 145 -2.96 1.39 12.71
CA LEU A 145 -3.95 0.64 13.51
C LEU A 145 -5.39 0.83 13.01
N GLU A 146 -5.64 1.94 12.34
CA GLU A 146 -6.88 2.36 11.72
C GLU A 146 -7.06 1.82 10.30
N CYS A 147 -6.10 1.00 9.83
CA CYS A 147 -6.11 0.37 8.51
C CYS A 147 -5.87 1.32 7.33
N ASN A 148 -5.27 2.48 7.58
CA ASN A 148 -4.84 3.39 6.52
C ASN A 148 -3.49 2.96 5.96
N ILE A 149 -3.33 3.12 4.64
CA ILE A 149 -2.03 2.94 3.97
C ILE A 149 -1.25 4.23 4.10
N ILE A 150 -0.20 4.21 4.92
CA ILE A 150 0.62 5.39 5.23
C ILE A 150 1.94 5.43 4.45
N GLY A 151 2.27 4.37 3.72
CA GLY A 151 3.44 4.34 2.86
C GLY A 151 3.77 2.96 2.29
N ALA A 152 4.85 2.90 1.53
CA ALA A 152 5.42 1.67 1.01
C ALA A 152 6.95 1.78 0.89
N PHE A 153 7.66 0.65 1.03
CA PHE A 153 9.10 0.58 0.84
C PHE A 153 9.53 -0.82 0.38
N SER A 154 10.76 -0.91 -0.12
CA SER A 154 11.45 -2.17 -0.41
C SER A 154 12.48 -2.47 0.67
N ASP A 155 12.40 -3.66 1.29
CA ASP A 155 13.43 -4.20 2.18
C ASP A 155 14.58 -4.79 1.35
N LEU A 156 15.71 -4.10 1.33
CA LEU A 156 16.89 -4.49 0.54
C LEU A 156 17.58 -5.74 1.12
N ASP A 157 17.27 -6.05 2.37
CA ASP A 157 17.85 -7.17 3.11
C ASP A 157 16.76 -8.19 3.48
N TYR A 158 15.66 -8.30 2.71
CA TYR A 158 14.50 -9.14 3.07
C TYR A 158 14.80 -10.64 3.19
N LYS A 159 15.86 -11.11 2.50
CA LYS A 159 16.31 -12.51 2.54
C LYS A 159 17.25 -12.81 3.71
N THR A 160 17.80 -11.78 4.34
CA THR A 160 18.76 -11.90 5.44
C THR A 160 18.14 -11.33 6.71
N ASP A 161 18.61 -11.74 7.88
CA ASP A 161 18.16 -11.14 9.15
C ASP A 161 19.25 -10.28 9.79
N PRO A 162 19.65 -9.15 9.17
CA PRO A 162 20.68 -8.30 9.72
C PRO A 162 20.18 -7.56 10.96
N ALA A 163 21.11 -7.16 11.84
CA ALA A 163 20.81 -6.35 13.01
C ALA A 163 20.23 -4.95 12.67
N LYS A 164 20.49 -4.46 11.45
CA LYS A 164 19.91 -3.24 10.89
C LYS A 164 19.45 -3.54 9.47
N ALA A 165 18.19 -3.30 9.18
CA ALA A 165 17.65 -3.50 7.85
C ALA A 165 17.80 -2.24 7.00
N ARG A 166 18.26 -2.40 5.76
CA ARG A 166 18.26 -1.32 4.77
C ARG A 166 16.94 -1.33 4.02
N VAL A 167 16.31 -0.16 3.96
CA VAL A 167 15.03 0.02 3.27
C VAL A 167 15.14 1.14 2.26
N GLN A 168 14.33 1.08 1.21
CA GLN A 168 14.19 2.15 0.24
C GLN A 168 12.71 2.49 0.06
N THR A 169 12.34 3.73 0.35
CA THR A 169 10.97 4.22 0.17
C THR A 169 10.53 4.10 -1.29
N CYS A 170 9.30 3.63 -1.50
CA CYS A 170 8.69 3.62 -2.82
C CYS A 170 8.20 5.04 -3.19
N THR A 171 8.32 5.42 -4.44
CA THR A 171 7.84 6.70 -4.95
C THR A 171 6.31 6.72 -4.95
N ILE A 172 5.71 7.79 -4.44
CA ILE A 172 4.28 8.03 -4.54
C ILE A 172 3.98 8.48 -5.98
N LEU A 173 3.00 7.85 -6.61
CA LEU A 173 2.50 8.23 -7.91
C LEU A 173 1.20 9.02 -7.74
N GLU A 174 1.13 10.22 -8.32
CA GLU A 174 -0.10 11.04 -8.33
C GLU A 174 -0.95 10.71 -9.56
N SER A 175 -0.32 10.25 -10.64
CA SER A 175 -0.93 9.94 -11.93
C SER A 175 -0.26 8.73 -12.60
N MET A 176 -0.86 8.24 -13.69
CA MET A 176 -0.29 7.14 -14.48
C MET A 176 0.98 7.60 -15.22
N GLU A 177 1.09 8.89 -15.51
CA GLU A 177 2.19 9.54 -16.21
C GLU A 177 3.43 9.71 -15.33
N ASP A 178 3.28 9.66 -14.01
CA ASP A 178 4.37 9.77 -13.03
C ASP A 178 5.27 8.53 -12.96
N ASN A 179 5.00 7.49 -13.75
CA ASN A 179 5.84 6.31 -13.81
C ASN A 179 7.23 6.68 -14.38
N VAL A 180 8.14 7.06 -13.49
CA VAL A 180 9.49 7.48 -13.85
C VAL A 180 10.33 6.24 -14.19
N ARG A 181 10.99 6.30 -15.34
CA ARG A 181 11.98 5.31 -15.79
C ARG A 181 13.00 5.04 -14.67
N PRO A 182 13.53 3.81 -14.55
CA PRO A 182 14.45 3.45 -13.48
C PRO A 182 15.63 4.43 -13.44
N LEU A 183 15.89 5.02 -12.27
CA LEU A 183 17.16 5.71 -12.00
C LEU A 183 18.28 4.66 -11.99
N VAL A 184 18.75 4.28 -13.18
CA VAL A 184 20.04 3.65 -13.34
C VAL A 184 21.09 4.74 -13.14
N SER A 185 21.45 4.98 -11.89
CA SER A 185 22.71 5.65 -11.57
C SER A 185 23.82 4.69 -11.98
N SER A 186 24.25 4.76 -13.25
CA SER A 186 25.50 4.16 -13.70
C SER A 186 26.67 4.91 -13.06
N SER A 187 26.97 4.61 -11.80
CA SER A 187 28.27 4.94 -11.25
C SER A 187 29.28 4.00 -11.91
N SER A 188 29.86 4.47 -13.01
CA SER A 188 31.01 3.81 -13.65
C SER A 188 32.15 3.73 -12.62
N PRO A 189 32.84 2.59 -12.47
CA PRO A 189 34.05 2.54 -11.66
C PRO A 189 35.13 3.34 -12.40
N SER A 190 35.50 4.50 -11.86
CA SER A 190 36.72 5.19 -12.25
C SER A 190 37.90 4.29 -11.93
N SER A 191 38.68 4.02 -12.98
CA SER A 191 39.92 3.23 -13.01
C SER A 191 41.02 3.81 -12.15
#